data_AF-A0A1H5IT07-F1
#
_entry.id   AF-A0A1H5IT07-F1
#
_cell.length_a   1.000
_cell.length_b   1.000
_cell.length_c   1.000
_cell.angle_alpha   90.00
_cell.angle_beta   90.00
_cell.angle_gamma   90.00
#
_symmetry.space_group_name_H-M   'P 1'
#
loop_
_entity.id
_entity.type
_entity.pdbx_description
1 polymer ?
#
loop_
_entity_poly.entity_id
_entity_poly.type
_entity_poly.pdbx_seq_one_letter_code
_entity_poly.pdbx_strand_id
1 'polypeptide(L)'
;MSVANKPVEKSRPAEKRKRVSKAPEIRREELLQTAAQLFKEKGIAATGIGDITDRAEVARGTFYLYFASKDEVVGALWERYVNGHLQLMEERLSHTGVRAGDGLALMLELVTRLTEHSLEHAELHRLVYDTADAEAIAICRRANELIIVRLAEAMRTHLTAPNLSRDEPHLTASFILHGVHGALHDAIMHGGPVDRASFIDRVRRFAANALAGPS
;
A
#
# COMPACT_ATOMS: atom_id res chain seq x y z
N MET A 1 -34.49 -26.18 69.26
CA MET A 1 -33.48 -26.51 68.23
C MET A 1 -34.22 -26.81 66.94
N SER A 2 -33.79 -26.19 65.83
CA SER A 2 -33.77 -26.74 64.45
C SER A 2 -35.06 -27.19 63.76
N VAL A 3 -35.36 -26.92 62.48
CA VAL A 3 -34.77 -26.08 61.42
C VAL A 3 -35.94 -25.69 60.51
N ALA A 4 -36.14 -24.41 60.22
CA ALA A 4 -37.05 -23.97 59.16
C ALA A 4 -36.32 -24.13 57.81
N ASN A 5 -36.84 -25.01 56.95
CA ASN A 5 -36.32 -25.22 55.60
C ASN A 5 -36.83 -24.08 54.69
N LYS A 6 -35.94 -23.20 54.23
CA LYS A 6 -36.29 -22.15 53.24
C LYS A 6 -36.30 -22.75 51.83
N PRO A 7 -37.24 -22.38 50.95
CA PRO A 7 -37.20 -22.80 49.56
C PRO A 7 -36.02 -22.15 48.83
N VAL A 8 -35.32 -22.95 48.03
CA VAL A 8 -34.19 -22.55 47.18
C VAL A 8 -34.68 -21.58 46.11
N GLU A 9 -34.15 -20.37 46.11
CA GLU A 9 -34.41 -19.34 45.10
C GLU A 9 -33.72 -19.75 43.78
N LYS A 10 -34.52 -20.01 42.74
CA LYS A 10 -34.01 -20.36 41.41
C LYS A 10 -33.29 -19.16 40.80
N SER A 11 -31.98 -19.25 40.66
CA SER A 11 -31.14 -18.29 39.93
C SER A 11 -31.65 -18.08 38.51
N ARG A 12 -31.91 -16.82 38.14
CA ARG A 12 -32.33 -16.42 36.78
C ARG A 12 -31.22 -16.74 35.75
N PRO A 13 -31.56 -17.18 34.54
CA PRO A 13 -30.55 -17.45 33.51
C PRO A 13 -29.87 -16.14 33.09
N ALA A 14 -28.53 -16.17 33.02
CA ALA A 14 -27.72 -15.05 32.57
C ALA A 14 -28.16 -14.64 31.15
N GLU A 15 -28.63 -13.40 31.03
CA GLU A 15 -29.05 -12.80 29.79
C GLU A 15 -27.83 -12.76 28.85
N LYS A 16 -27.89 -13.52 27.74
CA LYS A 16 -26.85 -13.51 26.69
C LYS A 16 -26.73 -12.07 26.18
N ARG A 17 -25.76 -11.31 26.69
CA ARG A 17 -25.39 -9.99 26.15
C ARG A 17 -25.22 -10.16 24.65
N LYS A 18 -26.15 -9.59 23.89
CA LYS A 18 -26.08 -9.47 22.43
C LYS A 18 -24.78 -8.72 22.18
N ARG A 19 -23.72 -9.44 21.78
CA ARG A 19 -22.44 -8.84 21.39
C ARG A 19 -22.79 -7.92 20.23
N VAL A 20 -22.86 -6.61 20.48
CA VAL A 20 -23.04 -5.61 19.43
C VAL A 20 -21.80 -5.74 18.57
N SER A 21 -21.91 -6.43 17.44
CA SER A 21 -20.80 -6.55 16.49
C SER A 21 -20.53 -5.15 15.95
N LYS A 22 -19.28 -4.69 16.03
CA LYS A 22 -18.83 -3.48 15.32
C LYS A 22 -19.20 -3.62 13.83
N ALA A 23 -19.39 -2.50 13.14
CA ALA A 23 -19.67 -2.50 11.70
C ALA A 23 -18.59 -3.31 10.96
N PRO A 24 -18.95 -4.04 9.88
CA PRO A 24 -18.02 -4.91 9.16
C PRO A 24 -16.72 -4.21 8.76
N GLU A 25 -16.80 -2.98 8.27
CA GLU A 25 -15.63 -2.18 7.85
C GLU A 25 -14.68 -1.85 9.00
N ILE A 26 -15.23 -1.51 10.17
CA ILE A 26 -14.42 -1.22 11.38
C ILE A 26 -13.64 -2.48 11.78
N ARG A 27 -14.27 -3.65 11.68
CA ARG A 27 -13.61 -4.92 12.04
C ARG A 27 -12.50 -5.28 11.05
N ARG A 28 -12.77 -5.08 9.75
CA ARG A 28 -11.77 -5.29 8.70
C ARG A 28 -10.56 -4.38 8.90
N GLU A 29 -10.79 -3.12 9.23
CA GLU A 29 -9.76 -2.14 9.54
C GLU A 29 -8.92 -2.55 10.75
N GLU A 30 -9.56 -2.96 11.86
CA GLU A 30 -8.87 -3.41 13.08
C GLU A 30 -7.94 -4.60 12.83
N LEU A 31 -8.40 -5.58 12.04
CA LEU A 31 -7.58 -6.72 11.64
C LEU A 31 -6.39 -6.28 10.78
N LEU A 32 -6.60 -5.37 9.84
CA LEU A 32 -5.54 -4.89 8.96
C LEU A 32 -4.47 -4.09 9.72
N GLN A 33 -4.89 -3.21 10.64
CA GLN A 33 -3.97 -2.44 11.49
C GLN A 33 -3.18 -3.34 12.43
N THR A 34 -3.84 -4.33 13.03
CA THR A 34 -3.19 -5.32 13.90
C THR A 34 -2.13 -6.11 13.13
N ALA A 35 -2.46 -6.54 11.91
CA ALA A 35 -1.51 -7.24 11.05
C ALA A 35 -0.32 -6.37 10.67
N ALA A 36 -0.55 -5.10 10.27
CA ALA A 36 0.53 -4.18 9.93
C ALA A 36 1.52 -3.97 11.09
N GLN A 37 1.01 -3.86 12.33
CA GLN A 37 1.87 -3.75 13.52
C GLN A 37 2.68 -5.04 13.76
N LEU A 38 2.06 -6.22 13.65
CA LEU A 38 2.76 -7.50 13.79
C LEU A 38 3.83 -7.68 12.71
N PHE A 39 3.53 -7.31 11.46
CA PHE A 39 4.48 -7.37 10.36
C PHE A 39 5.69 -6.47 10.62
N LYS A 40 5.47 -5.27 11.17
CA LYS A 40 6.55 -4.37 11.58
C LYS A 40 7.42 -4.96 12.71
N GLU A 41 6.79 -5.61 13.69
CA GLU A 41 7.49 -6.15 14.87
C GLU A 41 8.35 -7.39 14.55
N LYS A 42 7.86 -8.30 13.71
CA LYS A 42 8.52 -9.60 13.49
C LYS A 42 8.56 -10.10 12.04
N GLY A 43 8.10 -9.30 11.07
CA GLY A 43 8.06 -9.65 9.66
C GLY A 43 6.78 -10.40 9.24
N ILE A 44 6.53 -10.45 7.92
CA ILE A 44 5.34 -11.09 7.34
C ILE A 44 5.42 -12.61 7.48
N ALA A 45 6.56 -13.22 7.13
CA ALA A 45 6.77 -14.66 7.23
C ALA A 45 6.50 -15.21 8.65
N ALA A 46 7.02 -14.53 9.69
CA ALA A 46 6.91 -14.98 11.08
C ALA A 46 5.58 -14.61 11.77
N THR A 47 4.68 -13.93 11.06
CA THR A 47 3.34 -13.61 11.55
C THR A 47 2.32 -14.62 11.02
N GLY A 48 1.63 -15.30 11.92
CA GLY A 48 0.51 -16.19 11.62
C GLY A 48 -0.85 -15.52 11.80
N ILE A 49 -1.89 -16.10 11.20
CA ILE A 49 -3.28 -15.64 11.39
C ILE A 49 -3.68 -15.68 12.87
N GLY A 50 -3.20 -16.67 13.62
CA GLY A 50 -3.42 -16.78 15.07
C GLY A 50 -2.93 -15.55 15.83
N ASP A 51 -1.70 -15.09 15.55
CA ASP A 51 -1.14 -13.90 16.18
C ASP A 51 -2.02 -12.66 15.96
N ILE A 52 -2.52 -12.50 14.74
CA ILE A 52 -3.39 -11.38 14.35
C ILE A 52 -4.71 -11.46 15.12
N THR A 53 -5.33 -12.64 15.16
CA THR A 53 -6.63 -12.82 15.81
C THR A 53 -6.55 -12.69 17.32
N ASP A 54 -5.46 -13.20 17.91
CA ASP A 54 -5.22 -13.13 19.35
C ASP A 54 -4.98 -11.68 19.78
N ARG A 55 -4.15 -10.93 19.03
CA ARG A 55 -3.90 -9.50 19.32
C ARG A 55 -5.11 -8.61 19.05
N ALA A 56 -5.94 -8.95 18.06
CA ALA A 56 -7.20 -8.24 17.80
C ALA A 56 -8.35 -8.68 18.73
N GLU A 57 -8.12 -9.63 19.64
CA GLU A 57 -9.11 -10.19 20.56
C GLU A 57 -10.37 -10.73 19.86
N VAL A 58 -10.20 -11.39 18.72
CA VAL A 58 -11.28 -12.00 17.94
C VAL A 58 -11.10 -13.50 17.78
N ALA A 59 -12.21 -14.20 17.52
CA ALA A 59 -12.14 -15.60 17.14
C ALA A 59 -11.50 -15.75 15.76
N ARG A 60 -10.74 -16.83 15.55
CA ARG A 60 -10.12 -17.13 14.24
C ARG A 60 -11.12 -17.16 13.08
N GLY A 61 -12.34 -17.66 13.32
CA GLY A 61 -13.41 -17.64 12.32
C GLY A 61 -13.81 -16.22 11.88
N THR A 62 -13.64 -15.20 12.73
CA THR A 62 -13.90 -13.79 12.38
C THR A 62 -12.90 -13.29 11.35
N PHE A 63 -11.64 -13.72 11.37
CA PHE A 63 -10.66 -13.36 10.35
C PHE A 63 -11.14 -13.78 8.96
N TYR A 64 -11.57 -15.04 8.83
CA TYR A 64 -12.01 -15.62 7.56
C TYR A 64 -13.33 -15.04 7.02
N LEU A 65 -14.02 -14.17 7.78
CA LEU A 65 -15.13 -13.37 7.25
C LEU A 65 -14.65 -12.18 6.41
N TYR A 66 -13.40 -11.75 6.57
CA TYR A 66 -12.85 -10.55 5.93
C TYR A 66 -11.65 -10.81 5.02
N PHE A 67 -10.87 -11.85 5.31
CA PHE A 67 -9.69 -12.21 4.54
C PHE A 67 -9.60 -13.74 4.42
N ALA A 68 -9.46 -14.23 3.20
CA ALA A 68 -9.27 -15.65 2.89
C ALA A 68 -7.89 -16.15 3.31
N SER A 69 -6.86 -15.29 3.28
CA SER A 69 -5.49 -15.63 3.63
C SER A 69 -4.72 -14.46 4.26
N LYS A 70 -3.52 -14.75 4.78
CA LYS A 70 -2.57 -13.70 5.20
C LYS A 70 -2.10 -12.88 4.00
N ASP A 71 -1.99 -13.47 2.81
CA ASP A 71 -1.51 -12.80 1.61
C ASP A 71 -2.54 -11.80 1.10
N GLU A 72 -3.84 -12.04 1.32
CA GLU A 72 -4.88 -11.03 1.08
C GLU A 72 -4.76 -9.84 2.03
N VAL A 73 -4.34 -10.06 3.28
CA VAL A 73 -4.04 -8.96 4.22
C VAL A 73 -2.85 -8.13 3.72
N VAL A 74 -1.78 -8.78 3.25
CA VAL A 74 -0.63 -8.09 2.62
C VAL A 74 -1.08 -7.32 1.39
N GLY A 75 -1.89 -7.96 0.53
CA GLY A 75 -2.49 -7.34 -0.64
C GLY A 75 -3.31 -6.09 -0.30
N ALA A 76 -4.19 -6.16 0.69
CA ALA A 76 -4.99 -5.03 1.12
C ALA A 76 -4.17 -3.87 1.71
N LEU A 77 -3.05 -4.15 2.40
CA LEU A 77 -2.10 -3.12 2.81
C LEU A 77 -1.40 -2.49 1.61
N TRP A 78 -1.00 -3.30 0.64
CA TRP A 78 -0.36 -2.83 -0.59
C TRP A 78 -1.30 -2.04 -1.48
N GLU A 79 -2.57 -2.42 -1.56
CA GLU A 79 -3.61 -1.67 -2.26
C GLU A 79 -3.76 -0.26 -1.70
N ARG A 80 -3.68 -0.07 -0.37
CA ARG A 80 -3.67 1.29 0.22
C ARG A 80 -2.46 2.10 -0.23
N TYR A 81 -1.29 1.47 -0.28
CA TYR A 81 -0.07 2.09 -0.80
C TYR A 81 -0.22 2.51 -2.27
N VAL A 82 -0.76 1.64 -3.11
CA VAL A 82 -1.06 1.94 -4.53
C VAL A 82 -2.13 3.02 -4.66
N ASN A 83 -3.20 2.98 -3.88
CA ASN A 83 -4.25 3.99 -3.92
C ASN A 83 -3.75 5.39 -3.57
N GLY A 84 -2.76 5.51 -2.66
CA GLY A 84 -2.09 6.78 -2.40
C GLY A 84 -1.37 7.35 -3.64
N HIS A 85 -0.70 6.50 -4.42
CA HIS A 85 -0.11 6.91 -5.71
C HIS A 85 -1.18 7.39 -6.69
N LEU A 86 -2.26 6.63 -6.83
CA LEU A 86 -3.36 6.96 -7.74
C LEU A 86 -4.02 8.29 -7.35
N GLN A 87 -4.25 8.51 -6.06
CA GLN A 87 -4.82 9.75 -5.54
C GLN A 87 -3.90 10.95 -5.81
N LEU A 88 -2.58 10.82 -5.59
CA LEU A 88 -1.63 11.90 -5.89
C LEU A 88 -1.63 12.28 -7.38
N MET A 89 -1.74 11.29 -8.27
CA MET A 89 -1.88 11.54 -9.70
C MET A 89 -3.20 12.23 -10.02
N GLU A 90 -4.31 11.74 -9.49
CA GLU A 90 -5.64 12.28 -9.75
C GLU A 90 -5.79 13.72 -9.25
N GLU A 91 -5.32 14.00 -8.04
CA GLU A 91 -5.24 15.34 -7.49
C GLU A 91 -4.45 16.24 -8.43
N ARG A 92 -3.25 15.82 -8.85
CA ARG A 92 -2.43 16.69 -9.70
C ARG A 92 -3.01 16.91 -11.10
N LEU A 93 -3.60 15.88 -11.70
CA LEU A 93 -4.17 15.91 -13.06
C LEU A 93 -5.51 16.64 -13.14
N SER A 94 -6.29 16.68 -12.05
CA SER A 94 -7.58 17.38 -11.99
C SER A 94 -7.46 18.90 -11.86
N HIS A 95 -6.29 19.44 -11.48
CA HIS A 95 -6.05 20.88 -11.43
C HIS A 95 -5.88 21.47 -12.84
N THR A 96 -6.80 22.35 -13.24
CA THR A 96 -6.81 23.07 -14.51
C THR A 96 -5.67 24.10 -14.59
N GLY A 97 -4.51 23.69 -15.11
CA GLY A 97 -3.38 24.61 -15.22
C GLY A 97 -2.20 24.16 -16.07
N VAL A 98 -2.28 22.99 -16.72
CA VAL A 98 -1.17 22.54 -17.59
C VAL A 98 -1.14 23.44 -18.82
N ARG A 99 -0.19 24.38 -18.87
CA ARG A 99 0.05 25.18 -20.07
C ARG A 99 0.49 24.25 -21.20
N ALA A 100 0.06 24.55 -22.43
CA ALA A 100 0.57 23.86 -23.60
C ALA A 100 2.12 23.95 -23.63
N GLY A 101 2.80 22.80 -23.71
CA GLY A 101 4.27 22.71 -23.65
C GLY A 101 4.86 22.34 -22.28
N ASP A 102 4.07 22.29 -21.20
CA ASP A 102 4.57 22.00 -19.84
C ASP A 102 4.46 20.52 -19.44
N GLY A 103 4.21 19.64 -20.40
CA GLY A 103 3.98 18.21 -20.15
C GLY A 103 5.16 17.51 -19.47
N LEU A 104 6.41 17.88 -19.82
CA LEU A 104 7.60 17.35 -19.17
C LEU A 104 7.65 17.78 -17.69
N ALA A 105 7.40 19.04 -17.38
CA ALA A 105 7.43 19.49 -15.99
C ALA A 105 6.34 18.81 -15.16
N LEU A 106 5.14 18.63 -15.74
CA LEU A 106 4.07 17.85 -15.12
C LEU A 106 4.51 16.41 -14.84
N MET A 107 5.11 15.72 -15.80
CA MET A 107 5.59 14.34 -15.58
C MET A 107 6.67 14.27 -14.50
N LEU A 108 7.62 15.22 -14.50
CA LEU A 108 8.67 15.27 -13.48
C LEU A 108 8.11 15.57 -12.08
N GLU A 109 7.08 16.42 -12.00
CA GLU A 109 6.35 16.68 -10.76
C GLU A 109 5.62 15.43 -10.26
N LEU A 110 4.90 14.72 -11.14
CA LEU A 110 4.24 13.46 -10.80
C LEU A 110 5.25 12.44 -10.30
N VAL A 111 6.33 12.18 -11.05
CA VAL A 111 7.38 11.24 -10.64
C VAL A 111 7.99 11.63 -9.28
N THR A 112 8.19 12.92 -9.03
CA THR A 112 8.68 13.42 -7.74
C THR A 112 7.71 13.06 -6.60
N ARG A 113 6.42 13.39 -6.74
CA ARG A 113 5.39 13.09 -5.73
C ARG A 113 5.22 11.59 -5.48
N LEU A 114 5.24 10.77 -6.53
CA LEU A 114 5.17 9.31 -6.40
C LEU A 114 6.39 8.76 -5.66
N THR A 115 7.57 9.33 -5.91
CA THR A 115 8.81 8.96 -5.21
C THR A 115 8.78 9.35 -3.74
N GLU A 116 8.28 10.54 -3.41
CA GLU A 116 8.09 11.00 -2.03
C GLU A 116 7.17 10.07 -1.24
N HIS A 117 6.01 9.71 -1.82
CA HIS A 117 5.08 8.77 -1.22
C HIS A 117 5.68 7.37 -1.06
N SER A 118 6.47 6.91 -2.03
CA SER A 118 7.24 5.66 -1.92
C SER A 118 8.23 5.69 -0.74
N LEU A 119 8.95 6.80 -0.55
CA LEU A 119 9.90 7.00 0.55
C LEU A 119 9.22 7.09 1.92
N GLU A 120 8.03 7.67 2.00
CA GLU A 120 7.22 7.74 3.23
C GLU A 120 6.73 6.36 3.67
N HIS A 121 6.49 5.46 2.71
CA HIS A 121 5.99 4.11 2.96
C HIS A 121 7.07 3.02 2.75
N ALA A 122 8.35 3.41 2.77
CA ALA A 122 9.49 2.54 2.55
C ALA A 122 9.51 1.30 3.46
N GLU A 123 8.98 1.40 4.69
CA GLU A 123 8.90 0.27 5.62
C GLU A 123 7.96 -0.84 5.12
N LEU A 124 6.81 -0.48 4.55
CA LEU A 124 5.89 -1.47 3.96
C LEU A 124 6.55 -2.14 2.74
N HIS A 125 7.22 -1.37 1.90
CA HIS A 125 8.02 -1.88 0.78
C HIS A 125 9.08 -2.88 1.29
N ARG A 126 9.84 -2.52 2.32
CA ARG A 126 10.83 -3.42 2.94
C ARG A 126 10.18 -4.73 3.36
N LEU A 127 9.11 -4.68 4.15
CA LEU A 127 8.44 -5.87 4.68
C LEU A 127 7.98 -6.82 3.58
N VAL A 128 7.35 -6.29 2.52
CA VAL A 128 6.85 -7.09 1.40
C VAL A 128 7.97 -7.75 0.63
N TYR A 129 9.03 -7.02 0.27
CA TYR A 129 10.08 -7.58 -0.58
C TYR A 129 11.15 -8.38 0.18
N ASP A 130 11.27 -8.19 1.50
CA ASP A 130 12.23 -8.91 2.36
C ASP A 130 11.63 -10.17 3.00
N THR A 131 10.36 -10.11 3.42
CA THR A 131 9.78 -11.13 4.30
C THR A 131 8.50 -11.78 3.80
N ALA A 132 7.93 -11.34 2.68
CA ALA A 132 6.75 -11.98 2.10
C ALA A 132 7.12 -13.12 1.17
N ASP A 133 6.18 -14.04 0.94
CA ASP A 133 6.35 -15.11 -0.02
C ASP A 133 6.01 -14.67 -1.45
N ALA A 134 6.20 -15.60 -2.39
CA ALA A 134 5.99 -15.35 -3.81
C ALA A 134 4.53 -14.99 -4.15
N GLU A 135 3.55 -15.50 -3.41
CA GLU A 135 2.13 -15.26 -3.67
C GLU A 135 1.75 -13.82 -3.27
N ALA A 136 2.14 -13.40 -2.07
CA ALA A 136 1.98 -12.03 -1.61
C ALA A 136 2.69 -11.03 -2.54
N ILE A 137 3.93 -11.33 -2.97
CA ILE A 137 4.66 -10.49 -3.92
C ILE A 137 3.94 -10.42 -5.28
N ALA A 138 3.35 -11.52 -5.76
CA ALA A 138 2.58 -11.53 -7.01
C ALA A 138 1.30 -10.67 -6.93
N ILE A 139 0.62 -10.67 -5.77
CA ILE A 139 -0.51 -9.75 -5.52
C ILE A 139 -0.04 -8.29 -5.60
N CYS A 140 1.05 -7.95 -4.90
CA CYS A 140 1.59 -6.60 -4.87
C CYS A 140 2.04 -6.12 -6.26
N ARG A 141 2.70 -6.98 -7.04
CA ARG A 141 3.11 -6.68 -8.41
C ARG A 141 1.92 -6.40 -9.33
N ARG A 142 0.83 -7.18 -9.22
CA ARG A 142 -0.39 -6.93 -9.99
C ARG A 142 -1.03 -5.59 -9.64
N ALA A 143 -1.03 -5.20 -8.37
CA ALA A 143 -1.57 -3.91 -7.95
C ALA A 143 -0.74 -2.72 -8.48
N ASN A 144 0.60 -2.85 -8.56
CA ASN A 144 1.48 -1.81 -9.10
C ASN A 144 1.19 -1.46 -10.57
N GLU A 145 0.62 -2.39 -11.34
CA GLU A 145 0.24 -2.18 -12.74
C GLU A 145 -0.71 -0.98 -12.90
N LEU A 146 -1.58 -0.72 -11.91
CA LEU A 146 -2.49 0.42 -11.94
C LEU A 146 -1.75 1.77 -11.99
N ILE A 147 -0.61 1.86 -11.30
CA ILE A 147 0.24 3.07 -11.31
C ILE A 147 0.85 3.25 -12.70
N ILE A 148 1.35 2.17 -13.29
CA ILE A 148 1.99 2.18 -14.62
C ILE A 148 0.97 2.61 -15.68
N VAL A 149 -0.21 2.00 -15.67
CA VAL A 149 -1.29 2.32 -16.61
C VAL A 149 -1.68 3.80 -16.49
N ARG A 150 -1.90 4.29 -15.27
CA ARG A 150 -2.31 5.69 -15.04
C ARG A 150 -1.24 6.68 -15.46
N LEU A 151 0.03 6.39 -15.16
CA LEU A 151 1.14 7.25 -15.56
C LEU A 151 1.30 7.26 -17.09
N ALA A 152 1.16 6.11 -17.74
CA ALA A 152 1.21 6.00 -19.21
C ALA A 152 0.07 6.79 -19.90
N GLU A 153 -1.14 6.80 -19.33
CA GLU A 153 -2.24 7.64 -19.80
C GLU A 153 -1.92 9.14 -19.69
N ALA A 154 -1.34 9.54 -18.56
CA ALA A 154 -0.91 10.92 -18.34
C ALA A 154 0.17 11.34 -19.34
N MET A 155 1.14 10.47 -19.62
CA MET A 155 2.16 10.67 -20.66
C MET A 155 1.52 10.89 -22.04
N ARG A 156 0.62 10.00 -22.48
CA ARG A 156 -0.07 10.12 -23.77
C ARG A 156 -0.85 11.43 -23.90
N THR A 157 -1.44 11.89 -22.81
CA THR A 157 -2.29 13.08 -22.80
C THR A 157 -1.48 14.37 -22.80
N HIS A 158 -0.39 14.42 -22.04
CA HIS A 158 0.28 15.68 -21.71
C HIS A 158 1.64 15.88 -22.41
N LEU A 159 2.31 14.82 -22.87
CA LEU A 159 3.57 14.94 -23.61
C LEU A 159 3.29 15.29 -25.08
N THR A 160 3.01 16.56 -25.35
CA THR A 160 2.61 17.04 -26.69
C THR A 160 3.74 17.71 -27.47
N ALA A 161 4.82 18.13 -26.80
CA ALA A 161 5.93 18.83 -27.43
C ALA A 161 6.74 17.89 -28.36
N PRO A 162 7.19 18.38 -29.53
CA PRO A 162 7.82 17.53 -30.56
C PRO A 162 9.18 16.96 -30.14
N ASN A 163 9.87 17.61 -29.19
CA ASN A 163 11.17 17.20 -28.66
C ASN A 163 11.07 16.20 -27.48
N LEU A 164 9.87 15.72 -27.14
CA LEU A 164 9.65 14.74 -26.09
C LEU A 164 9.37 13.37 -26.69
N SER A 165 9.86 12.32 -26.02
CA SER A 165 9.56 10.94 -26.39
C SER A 165 8.08 10.66 -26.14
N ARG A 166 7.44 10.03 -27.13
CA ARG A 166 6.04 9.60 -27.09
C ARG A 166 5.89 8.10 -27.36
N ASP A 167 7.01 7.43 -27.56
CA ASP A 167 7.04 6.02 -27.92
C ASP A 167 6.88 5.16 -26.66
N GLU A 168 6.12 4.08 -26.78
CA GLU A 168 5.96 3.06 -25.74
C GLU A 168 5.72 3.65 -24.32
N PRO A 169 4.69 4.50 -24.11
CA PRO A 169 4.47 5.18 -22.83
C PRO A 169 4.26 4.23 -21.65
N HIS A 170 3.71 3.04 -21.91
CA HIS A 170 3.57 2.00 -20.89
C HIS A 170 4.92 1.42 -20.46
N LEU A 171 5.79 1.10 -21.41
CA LEU A 171 7.14 0.62 -21.13
C LEU A 171 7.99 1.69 -20.42
N THR A 172 7.87 2.95 -20.85
CA THR A 172 8.55 4.09 -20.20
C THR A 172 8.08 4.29 -18.76
N ALA A 173 6.76 4.27 -18.53
CA ALA A 173 6.19 4.33 -17.17
C ALA A 173 6.64 3.14 -16.30
N SER A 174 6.70 1.94 -16.89
CA SER A 174 7.20 0.73 -16.24
C SER A 174 8.67 0.87 -15.83
N PHE A 175 9.55 1.36 -16.71
CA PHE A 175 10.95 1.60 -16.38
C PHE A 175 11.12 2.62 -15.25
N ILE A 176 10.34 3.70 -15.26
CA ILE A 176 10.37 4.70 -14.19
C ILE A 176 9.94 4.09 -12.87
N LEU A 177 8.76 3.45 -12.80
CA LEU A 177 8.26 2.90 -11.53
C LEU A 177 9.17 1.79 -10.99
N HIS A 178 9.57 0.83 -11.83
CA HIS A 178 10.43 -0.27 -11.41
C HIS A 178 11.85 0.19 -11.09
N GLY A 179 12.38 1.18 -11.81
CA GLY A 179 13.68 1.79 -11.50
C GLY A 179 13.67 2.47 -10.13
N VAL A 180 12.60 3.21 -9.80
CA VAL A 180 12.42 3.81 -8.47
C VAL A 180 12.32 2.75 -7.37
N HIS A 181 11.44 1.76 -7.55
CA HIS A 181 11.28 0.68 -6.57
C HIS A 181 12.58 -0.12 -6.38
N GLY A 182 13.31 -0.42 -7.46
CA GLY A 182 14.59 -1.12 -7.39
C GLY A 182 15.65 -0.31 -6.65
N ALA A 183 15.80 0.98 -6.97
CA ALA A 183 16.72 1.87 -6.27
C ALA A 183 16.35 2.06 -4.80
N LEU A 184 15.04 2.13 -4.49
CA LEU A 184 14.54 2.23 -3.12
C LEU A 184 14.82 0.94 -2.35
N HIS A 185 14.58 -0.22 -2.95
CA HIS A 185 14.88 -1.53 -2.36
C HIS A 185 16.37 -1.64 -2.02
N ASP A 186 17.24 -1.33 -2.98
CA ASP A 186 18.69 -1.38 -2.82
C ASP A 186 19.15 -0.45 -1.68
N ALA A 187 18.62 0.78 -1.65
CA ALA A 187 18.93 1.76 -0.62
C ALA A 187 18.45 1.33 0.78
N ILE A 188 17.30 0.66 0.88
CA ILE A 188 16.77 0.14 2.16
C ILE A 188 17.54 -1.10 2.64
N MET A 189 17.93 -1.99 1.72
CA MET A 189 18.55 -3.27 2.06
C MET A 189 20.06 -3.18 2.28
N HIS A 190 20.73 -2.25 1.59
CA HIS A 190 22.20 -2.15 1.59
C HIS A 190 22.74 -0.80 2.06
N GLY A 191 21.88 0.22 2.21
CA GLY A 191 22.25 1.57 2.61
C GLY A 191 21.83 1.92 4.04
N GLY A 192 22.60 2.82 4.66
CA GLY A 192 22.12 3.59 5.82
C GLY A 192 20.95 4.52 5.44
N PRO A 193 20.59 5.51 6.27
CA PRO A 193 19.44 6.38 6.00
C PRO A 193 19.49 6.99 4.59
N VAL A 194 18.39 6.83 3.85
CA VAL A 194 18.25 7.37 2.48
C VAL A 194 18.25 8.89 2.55
N ASP A 195 19.22 9.54 1.91
CA ASP A 195 19.15 10.97 1.63
C ASP A 195 18.01 11.21 0.62
N ARG A 196 16.86 11.62 1.15
CA ARG A 196 15.64 11.84 0.38
C ARG A 196 15.85 12.83 -0.76
N ALA A 197 16.57 13.92 -0.51
CA ALA A 197 16.79 14.96 -1.51
C ALA A 197 17.66 14.44 -2.67
N SER A 198 18.76 13.76 -2.35
CA SER A 198 19.63 13.16 -3.37
C SER A 198 18.91 12.06 -4.16
N PHE A 199 18.09 11.25 -3.49
CA PHE A 199 17.32 10.18 -4.13
C PHE A 199 16.31 10.74 -5.14
N ILE A 200 15.50 11.71 -4.72
CA ILE A 200 14.49 12.36 -5.57
C ILE A 200 15.17 13.04 -6.77
N ASP A 201 16.28 13.74 -6.57
CA ASP A 201 17.04 14.37 -7.67
C ASP A 201 17.51 13.35 -8.71
N ARG A 202 18.05 12.21 -8.27
CA ARG A 202 18.50 11.13 -9.18
C ARG A 202 17.35 10.54 -9.97
N VAL A 203 16.23 10.26 -9.31
CA VAL A 203 15.01 9.75 -9.97
C VAL A 203 14.48 10.77 -10.99
N ARG A 204 14.43 12.04 -10.62
CA ARG A 204 13.98 13.12 -11.52
C ARG A 204 14.88 13.23 -12.76
N ARG A 205 16.20 13.14 -12.61
CA ARG A 205 17.14 13.12 -13.75
C ARG A 205 16.95 11.89 -14.64
N PHE A 206 16.76 10.71 -14.04
CA PHE A 206 16.45 9.49 -14.79
C PHE A 206 15.17 9.64 -15.62
N ALA A 207 14.08 10.12 -15.00
CA ALA A 207 12.82 10.36 -15.70
C ALA A 207 12.94 11.42 -16.80
N ALA A 208 13.67 12.51 -16.57
CA ALA A 208 13.89 13.53 -17.59
C ALA A 208 14.59 12.98 -18.84
N ASN A 209 15.58 12.11 -18.65
CA ASN A 209 16.28 11.46 -19.75
C ASN A 209 15.37 10.45 -20.48
N ALA A 210 14.57 9.67 -19.74
CA ALA A 210 13.63 8.72 -20.34
C ALA A 210 12.53 9.39 -21.18
N LEU A 211 12.18 10.64 -20.86
CA LEU A 211 11.15 11.41 -21.53
C LEU A 211 11.69 12.35 -22.62
N ALA A 212 13.00 12.49 -22.75
CA ALA A 212 13.63 13.26 -23.82
C ALA A 212 13.42 12.54 -25.17
N GLY A 213 13.04 13.29 -26.21
CA GLY A 213 12.94 12.74 -27.57
C GLY A 213 14.32 12.37 -28.13
N PRO A 214 14.37 11.60 -29.23
CA PRO A 214 15.62 11.33 -29.93
C PRO A 214 16.30 12.66 -30.31
N SER A 215 17.60 12.76 -30.00
CA SER A 215 18.45 13.91 -30.35
C SER A 215 18.68 14.01 -31.85
#